data_AF-A0A3B6SEH8-F1
#
_entry.id   AF-A0A3B6SEH8-F1
#
_cell.length_a   1.000
_cell.length_b   1.000
_cell.length_c   1.000
_cell.angle_alpha   90.00
_cell.angle_beta   90.00
_cell.angle_gamma   90.00
#
_symmetry.space_group_name_H-M   'P 1'
#
loop_
_entity.id
_entity.type
_entity.pdbx_description
1 polymer ?
#
loop_
_entity_poly.entity_id
_entity_poly.type
_entity_poly.pdbx_seq_one_letter_code
_entity_poly.pdbx_strand_id
1 'polypeptide(L)'
;MAALSSTAAAIAILALATMAGVALGATAGTKKAPVIYIFGDSMSDVGNNNYLLLSIAKCNYPWYGIDYEGGYPTGRFTNGRTIGDIMAAKFGVPPPPPFLSLYMTDDEVEYLSFDNQISYFEQIKNAMIGKIGKKAAEEVVNGAIFQIGLGSNDYVNNFLRPFMADGFVYTHDQFIGLLMETISQQLTRLYHLGARNVWFTGLAPLGCIPSQRVLSDNGECLEDVNLYALQFNAAAKDLLDRLNAKLPGARMSLADCYSVVMELIEHPKKYGFTTSHTSCCDVDTSVGGLCLPTADVCDDRSQFVFWDAYHTSDAANQVIAGRLYADMVSAGDVQEGNTTVSDAPRVVRSPRPVPPSRPAVRGGGNTTSAPRAAPAARPVHGNGTTSAPRASPAARPVNGNGTTSAPPVVGSSSHAAPPPQP
;
A
#
# COMPACT_ATOMS: atom_id res chain seq x y z
N MET A 1 23.43 10.55 90.69
CA MET A 1 24.49 10.83 89.71
C MET A 1 24.10 10.11 88.43
N ALA A 2 23.64 10.88 87.45
CA ALA A 2 23.07 10.41 86.19
C ALA A 2 23.89 11.04 85.06
N ALA A 3 24.42 10.21 84.16
CA ALA A 3 24.82 10.57 82.80
C ALA A 3 25.35 9.32 82.08
N LEU A 4 24.47 8.56 81.44
CA LEU A 4 24.82 7.49 80.49
C LEU A 4 23.63 7.28 79.54
N SER A 5 23.29 8.26 78.69
CA SER A 5 22.29 8.05 77.63
C SER A 5 22.28 9.12 76.52
N SER A 6 23.37 9.35 75.79
CA SER A 6 23.30 10.30 74.66
C SER A 6 24.08 9.94 73.39
N THR A 7 24.90 8.89 73.37
CA THR A 7 25.71 8.58 72.18
C THR A 7 25.12 7.48 71.27
N ALA A 8 24.15 6.68 71.74
CA ALA A 8 23.56 5.61 70.93
C ALA A 8 22.44 6.09 69.97
N ALA A 9 21.78 7.21 70.26
CA ALA A 9 20.66 7.72 69.45
C ALA A 9 21.13 8.43 68.16
N ALA A 10 22.33 9.02 68.15
CA ALA A 10 22.84 9.77 67.00
C ALA A 10 23.34 8.86 65.85
N ILE A 11 23.81 7.65 66.15
CA ILE A 11 24.32 6.70 65.14
C ILE A 11 23.16 5.97 64.44
N ALA A 12 22.05 5.72 65.14
CA ALA A 12 20.87 5.09 64.55
C ALA A 12 20.13 6.00 63.56
N ILE A 13 20.15 7.33 63.76
CA ILE A 13 19.48 8.28 62.86
C ILE A 13 20.29 8.53 61.58
N LEU A 14 21.63 8.46 61.64
CA LEU A 14 22.48 8.61 60.46
C LEU A 14 22.48 7.36 59.57
N ALA A 15 22.24 6.16 60.15
CA ALA A 15 22.10 4.91 59.39
C ALA A 15 20.71 4.73 58.75
N LEU A 16 19.66 5.38 59.28
CA LEU A 16 18.33 5.41 58.63
C LEU A 16 18.21 6.49 57.55
N ALA A 17 19.00 7.57 57.62
CA ALA A 17 19.00 8.61 56.58
C ALA A 17 19.74 8.22 55.30
N THR A 18 20.54 7.14 55.32
CA THR A 18 21.20 6.60 54.11
C THR A 18 20.43 5.46 53.43
N MET A 19 19.27 5.05 53.97
CA MET A 19 18.41 4.01 53.37
C MET A 19 17.18 4.57 52.63
N ALA A 20 17.08 5.90 52.46
CA ALA A 20 15.96 6.57 51.80
C ALA A 20 16.33 7.31 50.50
N GLY A 21 17.55 7.15 49.98
CA GLY A 21 18.11 8.03 48.94
C GLY A 21 18.56 7.37 47.63
N VAL A 22 18.33 6.07 47.43
CA VAL A 22 18.62 5.42 46.14
C VAL A 22 17.49 4.46 45.76
N ALA A 23 16.29 5.02 45.57
CA ALA A 23 15.45 4.49 44.51
C ALA A 23 16.19 4.80 43.21
N LEU A 24 17.11 3.90 42.80
CA LEU A 24 17.55 3.82 41.42
C LEU A 24 16.27 3.85 40.61
N GLY A 25 16.11 4.92 39.82
CA GLY A 25 14.96 5.11 38.97
C GLY A 25 14.65 3.77 38.31
N ALA A 26 13.38 3.37 38.39
CA ALA A 26 12.86 2.35 37.50
C ALA A 26 13.44 2.70 36.14
N THR A 27 14.35 1.86 35.63
CA THR A 27 14.85 2.00 34.27
C THR A 27 13.60 2.15 33.46
N ALA A 28 13.39 3.33 32.86
CA ALA A 28 12.33 3.52 31.89
C ALA A 28 12.59 2.42 30.87
N GLY A 29 11.85 1.32 31.00
CA GLY A 29 12.11 0.13 30.22
C GLY A 29 12.01 0.61 28.81
N THR A 30 13.10 0.54 28.06
CA THR A 30 13.07 0.82 26.62
C THR A 30 12.00 -0.11 26.07
N LYS A 31 10.80 0.42 25.82
CA LYS A 31 9.68 -0.37 25.32
C LYS A 31 10.21 -0.98 24.04
N LYS A 32 10.31 -2.31 24.00
CA LYS A 32 10.78 -3.02 22.80
C LYS A 32 9.88 -2.59 21.64
N ALA A 33 10.49 -2.29 20.50
CA ALA A 33 9.73 -1.99 19.30
C ALA A 33 8.73 -3.14 19.01
N PRO A 34 7.52 -2.83 18.53
CA PRO A 34 6.52 -3.86 18.27
C PRO A 34 6.98 -4.80 17.14
N VAL A 35 6.48 -6.03 17.15
CA VAL A 35 6.53 -6.89 15.97
C VAL A 35 5.32 -6.59 15.11
N ILE A 36 5.52 -6.44 13.81
CA ILE A 36 4.46 -6.12 12.85
C ILE A 36 4.43 -7.21 11.79
N TYR A 37 3.26 -7.81 11.61
CA TYR A 37 2.97 -8.70 10.49
C TYR A 37 2.02 -7.97 9.53
N ILE A 38 2.38 -7.94 8.26
CA ILE A 38 1.61 -7.25 7.22
C ILE A 38 1.05 -8.29 6.25
N PHE A 39 -0.25 -8.26 6.06
CA PHE A 39 -1.02 -9.10 5.14
C PHE A 39 -1.78 -8.20 4.18
N GLY A 40 -1.93 -8.62 2.93
CA GLY A 40 -2.75 -7.85 2.00
C GLY A 40 -2.47 -8.10 0.54
N ASP A 41 -2.72 -7.06 -0.24
CA ASP A 41 -2.55 -7.01 -1.68
C ASP A 41 -1.39 -6.09 -2.11
N SER A 42 -1.43 -5.59 -3.34
CA SER A 42 -0.43 -4.70 -3.92
C SER A 42 -0.19 -3.42 -3.10
N MET A 43 -1.17 -2.94 -2.32
CA MET A 43 -1.00 -1.76 -1.46
C MET A 43 -0.03 -2.00 -0.29
N SER A 44 0.18 -3.27 0.06
CA SER A 44 1.08 -3.71 1.13
C SER A 44 2.29 -4.49 0.63
N ASP A 45 2.33 -4.87 -0.65
CA ASP A 45 3.41 -5.72 -1.17
C ASP A 45 4.76 -5.00 -1.17
N VAL A 46 5.76 -5.70 -0.67
CA VAL A 46 7.16 -5.29 -0.59
C VAL A 46 8.05 -6.05 -1.57
N GLY A 47 7.45 -6.87 -2.44
CA GLY A 47 8.11 -7.63 -3.51
C GLY A 47 7.86 -9.14 -3.49
N ASN A 48 6.81 -9.63 -2.81
CA ASN A 48 6.43 -11.04 -2.80
C ASN A 48 6.07 -11.53 -4.20
N ASN A 49 5.37 -10.70 -4.99
CA ASN A 49 4.99 -11.08 -6.35
C ASN A 49 6.19 -11.40 -7.27
N ASN A 50 7.40 -10.97 -6.92
CA ASN A 50 8.62 -11.31 -7.66
C ASN A 50 8.98 -12.80 -7.58
N TYR A 51 8.46 -13.50 -6.57
CA TYR A 51 8.69 -14.93 -6.32
C TYR A 51 7.52 -15.82 -6.78
N LEU A 52 6.48 -15.22 -7.34
CA LEU A 52 5.33 -15.94 -7.90
C LEU A 52 5.58 -16.18 -9.39
N LEU A 53 5.84 -17.44 -9.78
CA LEU A 53 6.26 -17.75 -11.15
C LEU A 53 5.22 -17.32 -12.19
N LEU A 54 3.95 -17.62 -11.92
CA LEU A 54 2.85 -17.37 -12.85
C LEU A 54 2.28 -15.95 -12.74
N SER A 55 2.68 -15.16 -11.76
CA SER A 55 2.15 -13.82 -11.57
C SER A 55 2.60 -12.87 -12.68
N ILE A 56 1.63 -12.22 -13.33
CA ILE A 56 1.88 -11.10 -14.25
C ILE A 56 1.92 -9.75 -13.54
N ALA A 57 1.41 -9.69 -12.31
CA ALA A 57 1.41 -8.49 -11.48
C ALA A 57 2.75 -8.36 -10.76
N LYS A 58 3.82 -8.09 -11.49
CA LYS A 58 5.16 -7.83 -10.92
C LYS A 58 5.48 -6.34 -11.03
N CYS A 59 6.24 -5.82 -10.07
CA CYS A 59 6.72 -4.43 -10.03
C CYS A 59 8.24 -4.36 -9.79
N ASN A 60 8.97 -5.35 -10.31
CA ASN A 60 10.44 -5.45 -10.27
C ASN A 60 11.12 -4.83 -11.50
N TYR A 61 10.49 -3.84 -12.12
CA TYR A 61 10.99 -3.10 -13.27
C TYR A 61 10.77 -1.59 -13.07
N PRO A 62 11.52 -0.72 -13.76
CA PRO A 62 11.27 0.72 -13.74
C PRO A 62 9.83 1.00 -14.18
N TRP A 63 9.07 1.86 -13.50
CA TRP A 63 9.52 2.93 -12.61
C TRP A 63 9.17 2.72 -11.13
N TYR A 64 8.68 1.53 -10.77
CA TYR A 64 8.36 1.18 -9.39
C TYR A 64 9.61 1.29 -8.51
N GLY A 65 9.55 2.02 -7.39
CA GLY A 65 10.70 2.26 -6.51
C GLY A 65 11.68 3.36 -6.92
N ILE A 66 11.40 4.17 -7.95
CA ILE A 66 12.27 5.30 -8.38
C ILE A 66 12.60 6.31 -7.26
N ASP A 67 11.71 6.51 -6.29
CA ASP A 67 11.88 7.36 -5.10
C ASP A 67 12.29 6.58 -3.85
N TYR A 68 12.39 5.26 -3.95
CA TYR A 68 12.92 4.44 -2.88
C TYR A 68 14.44 4.64 -2.76
N GLU A 69 15.01 4.28 -1.62
CA GLU A 69 16.46 4.34 -1.42
C GLU A 69 17.19 3.54 -2.51
N GLY A 70 18.08 4.22 -3.25
CA GLY A 70 18.81 3.66 -4.39
C GLY A 70 18.13 3.81 -5.76
N GLY A 71 16.83 4.12 -5.81
CA GLY A 71 16.09 4.36 -7.06
C GLY A 71 15.93 3.11 -7.96
N TYR A 72 16.09 1.91 -7.39
CA TYR A 72 15.93 0.64 -8.10
C TYR A 72 14.54 0.04 -7.89
N PRO A 73 14.08 -0.81 -8.83
CA PRO A 73 12.84 -1.56 -8.64
C PRO A 73 12.83 -2.40 -7.38
N THR A 74 11.83 -2.17 -6.54
CA THR A 74 11.71 -2.82 -5.23
C THR A 74 10.65 -3.93 -5.21
N GLY A 75 9.81 -4.03 -6.24
CA GLY A 75 8.61 -4.89 -6.20
C GLY A 75 7.41 -4.26 -5.49
N ARG A 76 7.53 -3.04 -4.95
CA ARG A 76 6.40 -2.28 -4.39
C ARG A 76 5.60 -1.63 -5.51
N PHE A 77 4.28 -1.66 -5.40
CA PHE A 77 3.38 -1.07 -6.40
C PHE A 77 3.24 0.45 -6.22
N THR A 78 4.35 1.16 -6.07
CA THR A 78 4.39 2.63 -5.98
C THR A 78 5.77 3.13 -6.41
N ASN A 79 5.95 4.44 -6.58
CA ASN A 79 7.25 5.05 -6.83
C ASN A 79 8.22 4.93 -5.65
N GLY A 80 7.74 4.67 -4.42
CA GLY A 80 8.60 4.57 -3.25
C GLY A 80 8.10 3.56 -2.21
N ARG A 81 7.81 4.05 -1.01
CA ARG A 81 7.41 3.27 0.16
C ARG A 81 5.90 3.03 0.18
N THR A 82 5.50 1.85 0.62
CA THR A 82 4.10 1.55 0.94
C THR A 82 3.69 2.20 2.26
N ILE A 83 2.39 2.22 2.54
CA ILE A 83 1.87 2.63 3.86
C ILE A 83 2.53 1.76 4.96
N GLY A 84 2.67 0.45 4.72
CA GLY A 84 3.30 -0.50 5.65
C GLY A 84 4.75 -0.14 5.98
N ASP A 85 5.56 0.23 4.99
CA ASP A 85 6.95 0.69 5.21
C ASP A 85 7.01 1.93 6.10
N ILE A 86 6.14 2.91 5.83
CA ILE A 86 6.12 4.18 6.56
C ILE A 86 5.60 3.97 7.99
N MET A 87 4.61 3.10 8.17
CA MET A 87 4.13 2.69 9.49
C MET A 87 5.25 1.99 10.27
N ALA A 88 5.94 1.01 9.68
CA ALA A 88 7.09 0.33 10.28
C ALA A 88 8.16 1.33 10.76
N ALA A 89 8.53 2.30 9.92
CA ALA A 89 9.46 3.36 10.30
C ALA A 89 8.95 4.21 11.49
N LYS A 90 7.66 4.52 11.55
CA LYS A 90 7.05 5.23 12.71
C LYS A 90 7.07 4.42 13.99
N PHE A 91 7.11 3.09 13.90
CA PHE A 91 7.30 2.19 15.04
C PHE A 91 8.77 1.94 15.38
N GLY A 92 9.71 2.53 14.63
CA GLY A 92 11.14 2.31 14.81
C GLY A 92 11.60 0.89 14.42
N VAL A 93 10.85 0.22 13.53
CA VAL A 93 11.24 -1.08 12.96
C VAL A 93 11.59 -0.95 11.48
N PRO A 94 12.57 -1.72 10.97
CA PRO A 94 12.90 -1.70 9.55
C PRO A 94 11.71 -2.19 8.71
N PRO A 95 11.62 -1.77 7.44
CA PRO A 95 10.63 -2.32 6.53
C PRO A 95 10.82 -3.85 6.38
N PRO A 96 9.75 -4.64 6.32
CA PRO A 96 9.86 -6.08 6.21
C PRO A 96 10.44 -6.47 4.83
N PRO A 97 11.26 -7.53 4.74
CA PRO A 97 11.58 -8.14 3.46
C PRO A 97 10.33 -8.85 2.90
N PRO A 98 10.28 -9.13 1.58
CA PRO A 98 9.30 -10.06 1.02
C PRO A 98 9.35 -11.38 1.79
N PHE A 99 8.20 -11.88 2.23
CA PHE A 99 8.11 -13.16 2.93
C PHE A 99 8.70 -14.29 2.08
N LEU A 100 8.34 -14.35 0.79
CA LEU A 100 8.80 -15.39 -0.12
C LEU A 100 10.32 -15.35 -0.40
N SER A 101 10.99 -14.21 -0.16
CA SER A 101 12.45 -14.14 -0.25
C SER A 101 13.17 -15.02 0.78
N LEU A 102 12.49 -15.37 1.89
CA LEU A 102 13.06 -16.18 2.96
C LEU A 102 13.06 -17.68 2.64
N TYR A 103 12.19 -18.13 1.74
CA TYR A 103 11.96 -19.54 1.48
C TYR A 103 12.44 -20.00 0.10
N MET A 104 12.81 -19.06 -0.80
CA MET A 104 13.22 -19.35 -2.19
C MET A 104 12.32 -20.40 -2.85
N THR A 105 11.02 -20.38 -2.54
CA THR A 105 10.05 -21.23 -3.20
C THR A 105 9.52 -20.50 -4.41
N ASP A 106 9.72 -21.12 -5.57
CA ASP A 106 9.04 -20.74 -6.79
C ASP A 106 7.59 -21.23 -6.68
N ASP A 107 6.75 -20.48 -5.97
CA ASP A 107 5.35 -20.83 -5.86
C ASP A 107 4.71 -20.68 -7.26
N GLU A 108 4.26 -21.80 -7.82
CA GLU A 108 3.58 -21.88 -9.12
C GLU A 108 2.12 -21.35 -9.03
N VAL A 109 1.94 -20.21 -8.39
CA VAL A 109 0.64 -19.54 -8.24
C VAL A 109 0.69 -18.16 -8.88
N GLU A 110 -0.47 -17.67 -9.32
CA GLU A 110 -0.61 -16.35 -9.93
C GLU A 110 -0.72 -15.23 -8.89
N TYR A 111 -1.33 -15.54 -7.74
CA TYR A 111 -1.57 -14.61 -6.64
C TYR A 111 -1.56 -15.34 -5.29
N LEU A 112 -1.33 -14.59 -4.21
CA LEU A 112 -1.42 -15.10 -2.84
C LEU A 112 -2.75 -14.68 -2.20
N SER A 113 -3.68 -15.63 -2.08
CA SER A 113 -4.90 -15.42 -1.29
C SER A 113 -4.55 -15.14 0.18
N PHE A 114 -5.48 -14.52 0.92
CA PHE A 114 -5.28 -14.27 2.34
C PHE A 114 -5.09 -15.60 3.13
N ASP A 115 -5.76 -16.68 2.73
CA ASP A 115 -5.54 -18.01 3.31
C ASP A 115 -4.13 -18.58 3.07
N ASN A 116 -3.52 -18.32 1.91
CA ASN A 116 -2.13 -18.68 1.68
C ASN A 116 -1.21 -17.88 2.62
N GLN A 117 -1.45 -16.57 2.73
CA GLN A 117 -0.66 -15.71 3.62
C GLN A 117 -0.79 -16.12 5.10
N ILE A 118 -1.98 -16.51 5.56
CA ILE A 118 -2.19 -17.06 6.91
C ILE A 118 -1.44 -18.39 7.08
N SER A 119 -1.44 -19.26 6.07
CA SER A 119 -0.68 -20.52 6.10
C SER A 119 0.83 -20.29 6.18
N TYR A 120 1.34 -19.26 5.51
CA TYR A 120 2.72 -18.84 5.62
C TYR A 120 3.07 -18.27 6.99
N PHE A 121 2.17 -17.48 7.57
CA PHE A 121 2.33 -17.01 8.95
C PHE A 121 2.37 -18.17 9.96
N GLU A 122 1.54 -19.19 9.78
CA GLU A 122 1.57 -20.41 10.61
C GLU A 122 2.94 -21.10 10.55
N GLN A 123 3.56 -21.18 9.37
CA GLN A 123 4.91 -21.71 9.22
C GLN A 123 5.95 -20.87 9.98
N ILE A 124 5.86 -19.54 9.94
CA ILE A 124 6.73 -18.65 10.71
C ILE A 124 6.55 -18.87 12.21
N LYS A 125 5.31 -18.96 12.68
CA LYS A 125 5.05 -19.24 14.09
C LYS A 125 5.65 -20.58 14.50
N ASN A 126 5.53 -21.62 13.69
CA ASN A 126 6.12 -22.93 13.97
C ASN A 126 7.66 -22.86 13.99
N ALA A 127 8.28 -22.14 13.07
CA ALA A 127 9.72 -21.89 13.07
C ALA A 127 10.17 -21.10 14.32
N MET A 128 9.39 -20.10 14.75
CA MET A 128 9.62 -19.38 16.00
C MET A 128 9.53 -20.31 17.21
N ILE A 129 8.53 -21.17 17.29
CA ILE A 129 8.39 -22.17 18.36
C ILE A 129 9.64 -23.05 18.43
N GLY A 130 10.15 -23.52 17.29
CA GLY A 130 11.37 -24.32 17.23
C GLY A 130 12.62 -23.57 17.70
N LYS A 131 12.69 -22.25 17.48
CA LYS A 131 13.88 -21.43 17.78
C LYS A 131 13.89 -20.84 19.19
N ILE A 132 12.75 -20.35 19.68
CA ILE A 132 12.65 -19.62 20.96
C ILE A 132 11.73 -20.29 21.97
N GLY A 133 11.13 -21.43 21.62
CA GLY A 133 10.20 -22.17 22.46
C GLY A 133 8.77 -21.63 22.39
N LYS A 134 7.80 -22.50 22.71
CA LYS A 134 6.36 -22.22 22.56
C LYS A 134 5.90 -20.96 23.30
N LYS A 135 6.22 -20.87 24.59
CA LYS A 135 5.78 -19.75 25.44
C LYS A 135 6.29 -18.40 24.91
N ALA A 136 7.57 -18.30 24.57
CA ALA A 136 8.14 -17.06 24.06
C ALA A 136 7.57 -16.70 22.67
N ALA A 137 7.36 -17.69 21.80
CA ALA A 137 6.72 -17.45 20.51
C ALA A 137 5.27 -16.95 20.66
N GLU A 138 4.50 -17.51 21.60
CA GLU A 138 3.16 -17.04 21.93
C GLU A 138 3.17 -15.60 22.47
N GLU A 139 4.08 -15.27 23.38
CA GLU A 139 4.23 -13.90 23.91
C GLU A 139 4.55 -12.88 22.79
N VAL A 140 5.47 -13.24 21.87
CA VAL A 140 5.80 -12.38 20.71
C VAL A 140 4.59 -12.19 19.80
N VAL A 141 3.92 -13.28 19.43
CA VAL A 141 2.79 -13.25 18.50
C VAL A 141 1.57 -12.55 19.09
N ASN A 142 1.26 -12.77 20.38
CA ASN A 142 0.16 -12.10 21.05
C ASN A 142 0.41 -10.59 21.23
N GLY A 143 1.68 -10.18 21.37
CA GLY A 143 2.08 -8.78 21.46
C GLY A 143 2.26 -8.06 20.13
N ALA A 144 2.18 -8.78 18.99
CA ALA A 144 2.38 -8.22 17.67
C ALA A 144 1.16 -7.44 17.15
N ILE A 145 1.41 -6.53 16.20
CA ILE A 145 0.41 -5.83 15.40
C ILE A 145 0.25 -6.59 14.08
N PHE A 146 -1.00 -6.85 13.70
CA PHE A 146 -1.36 -7.50 12.43
C PHE A 146 -2.06 -6.47 11.55
N GLN A 147 -1.30 -5.87 10.62
CA GLN A 147 -1.86 -4.99 9.61
C GLN A 147 -2.41 -5.82 8.46
N ILE A 148 -3.67 -5.62 8.11
CA ILE A 148 -4.36 -6.39 7.06
C ILE A 148 -5.00 -5.40 6.09
N GLY A 149 -4.67 -5.45 4.80
CA GLY A 149 -5.30 -4.60 3.78
C GLY A 149 -5.64 -5.40 2.53
N LEU A 150 -6.93 -5.67 2.32
CA LEU A 150 -7.46 -6.51 1.24
C LEU A 150 -8.90 -6.08 0.89
N GLY A 151 -9.47 -6.64 -0.18
CA GLY A 151 -10.83 -6.33 -0.64
C GLY A 151 -10.87 -5.52 -1.93
N SER A 152 -9.81 -4.75 -2.24
CA SER A 152 -9.78 -3.88 -3.42
C SER A 152 -9.88 -4.68 -4.73
N ASN A 153 -9.16 -5.81 -4.78
CA ASN A 153 -9.13 -6.73 -5.92
C ASN A 153 -10.45 -7.49 -6.07
N ASP A 154 -11.14 -7.83 -4.99
CA ASP A 154 -12.46 -8.49 -4.99
C ASP A 154 -13.50 -7.64 -5.73
N TYR A 155 -13.36 -6.31 -5.69
CA TYR A 155 -14.17 -5.38 -6.48
C TYR A 155 -13.56 -5.13 -7.86
N VAL A 156 -12.41 -4.45 -7.92
CA VAL A 156 -11.86 -3.86 -9.16
C VAL A 156 -11.44 -4.91 -10.17
N ASN A 157 -10.92 -6.05 -9.71
CA ASN A 157 -10.39 -7.11 -10.55
C ASN A 157 -11.30 -8.35 -10.60
N ASN A 158 -12.46 -8.32 -9.92
CA ASN A 158 -13.44 -9.41 -9.92
C ASN A 158 -14.88 -8.89 -10.08
N PHE A 159 -15.56 -8.50 -9.00
CA PHE A 159 -17.01 -8.21 -9.01
C PHE A 159 -17.44 -7.15 -10.03
N LEU A 160 -16.62 -6.11 -10.24
CA LEU A 160 -16.90 -5.02 -11.18
C LEU A 160 -16.44 -5.32 -12.63
N ARG A 161 -15.79 -6.46 -12.87
CA ARG A 161 -15.30 -6.82 -14.21
C ARG A 161 -16.41 -7.53 -15.00
N PRO A 162 -16.75 -7.04 -16.21
CA PRO A 162 -17.87 -7.55 -17.00
C PRO A 162 -17.70 -8.98 -17.53
N PHE A 163 -16.59 -9.66 -17.27
CA PHE A 163 -16.33 -11.03 -17.71
C PHE A 163 -16.09 -12.01 -16.55
N MET A 164 -16.15 -11.51 -15.31
CA MET A 164 -15.95 -12.34 -14.12
C MET A 164 -17.30 -12.84 -13.62
N ALA A 165 -17.35 -14.11 -13.22
CA ALA A 165 -18.60 -14.78 -12.88
C ALA A 165 -19.32 -14.09 -11.70
N ASP A 166 -18.59 -13.58 -10.73
CA ASP A 166 -19.17 -13.08 -9.48
C ASP A 166 -20.09 -11.87 -9.70
N GLY A 167 -19.75 -10.97 -10.65
CA GLY A 167 -20.60 -9.84 -11.03
C GLY A 167 -21.91 -10.24 -11.72
N PHE A 168 -22.03 -11.47 -12.20
CA PHE A 168 -23.25 -12.04 -12.78
C PHE A 168 -24.01 -12.95 -11.81
N VAL A 169 -23.30 -13.57 -10.87
CA VAL A 169 -23.85 -14.56 -9.93
C VAL A 169 -24.44 -13.90 -8.70
N TYR A 170 -23.81 -12.82 -8.20
CA TYR A 170 -24.18 -12.19 -6.94
C TYR A 170 -24.76 -10.80 -7.15
N THR A 171 -25.78 -10.45 -6.37
CA THR A 171 -26.04 -9.03 -6.08
C THR A 171 -24.92 -8.48 -5.18
N HIS A 172 -24.77 -7.16 -5.13
CA HIS A 172 -23.75 -6.56 -4.26
C HIS A 172 -23.91 -6.94 -2.77
N ASP A 173 -25.15 -6.97 -2.27
CA ASP A 173 -25.43 -7.43 -0.89
C ASP A 173 -25.00 -8.89 -0.66
N GLN A 174 -25.26 -9.78 -1.62
CA GLN A 174 -24.84 -11.18 -1.54
C GLN A 174 -23.31 -11.30 -1.57
N PHE A 175 -22.66 -10.50 -2.39
CA PHE A 175 -21.21 -10.46 -2.51
C PHE A 175 -20.54 -9.96 -1.22
N ILE A 176 -21.04 -8.87 -0.62
CA ILE A 176 -20.58 -8.43 0.71
C ILE A 176 -20.79 -9.53 1.75
N GLY A 177 -21.94 -10.22 1.74
CA GLY A 177 -22.20 -11.33 2.64
C GLY A 177 -21.13 -12.44 2.52
N LEU A 178 -20.81 -12.85 1.29
CA LEU A 178 -19.75 -13.82 1.00
C LEU A 178 -18.38 -13.35 1.50
N LEU A 179 -18.00 -12.10 1.20
CA LEU A 179 -16.72 -11.53 1.65
C LEU A 179 -16.63 -11.49 3.18
N MET A 180 -17.67 -11.02 3.87
CA MET A 180 -17.68 -10.92 5.32
C MET A 180 -17.67 -12.29 6.00
N GLU A 181 -18.36 -13.28 5.45
CA GLU A 181 -18.28 -14.66 5.94
C GLU A 181 -16.86 -15.23 5.78
N THR A 182 -16.25 -15.04 4.61
CA THR A 182 -14.88 -15.49 4.32
C THR A 182 -13.85 -14.82 5.23
N ILE A 183 -13.90 -13.48 5.35
CA ILE A 183 -13.01 -12.71 6.22
C ILE A 183 -13.21 -13.09 7.68
N SER A 184 -14.45 -13.37 8.13
CA SER A 184 -14.73 -13.83 9.49
C SER A 184 -13.99 -15.14 9.81
N GLN A 185 -14.02 -16.11 8.89
CA GLN A 185 -13.33 -17.38 9.04
C GLN A 185 -11.81 -17.19 9.06
N GLN A 186 -11.28 -16.37 8.16
CA GLN A 186 -9.84 -16.10 8.04
C GLN A 186 -9.29 -15.35 9.27
N LEU A 187 -9.98 -14.32 9.76
CA LEU A 187 -9.60 -13.62 11.00
C LEU A 187 -9.70 -14.53 12.23
N THR A 188 -10.69 -15.40 12.28
CA THR A 188 -10.82 -16.41 13.35
C THR A 188 -9.63 -17.39 13.31
N ARG A 189 -9.24 -17.86 12.12
CA ARG A 189 -8.06 -18.71 11.93
C ARG A 189 -6.78 -18.00 12.41
N LEU A 190 -6.58 -16.75 12.01
CA LEU A 190 -5.42 -15.95 12.42
C LEU A 190 -5.41 -15.69 13.93
N TYR A 191 -6.57 -15.47 14.55
CA TYR A 191 -6.73 -15.39 16.01
C TYR A 191 -6.32 -16.70 16.72
N HIS A 192 -6.68 -17.87 16.17
CA HIS A 192 -6.24 -19.17 16.70
C HIS A 192 -4.72 -19.38 16.56
N LEU A 193 -4.09 -18.74 15.57
CA LEU A 193 -2.65 -18.64 15.46
C LEU A 193 -2.03 -17.61 16.41
N GLY A 194 -2.83 -16.90 17.21
CA GLY A 194 -2.36 -16.03 18.29
C GLY A 194 -2.41 -14.54 17.97
N ALA A 195 -2.94 -14.12 16.83
CA ALA A 195 -3.16 -12.71 16.58
C ALA A 195 -4.14 -12.12 17.60
N ARG A 196 -3.79 -10.98 18.17
CA ARG A 196 -4.63 -10.26 19.15
C ARG A 196 -4.89 -8.83 18.73
N ASN A 197 -3.89 -8.12 18.24
CA ASN A 197 -4.01 -6.72 17.83
C ASN A 197 -4.08 -6.67 16.29
N VAL A 198 -5.29 -6.59 15.75
CA VAL A 198 -5.53 -6.57 14.30
C VAL A 198 -5.94 -5.17 13.90
N TRP A 199 -5.27 -4.65 12.89
CA TRP A 199 -5.61 -3.41 12.24
C TRP A 199 -6.00 -3.67 10.79
N PHE A 200 -7.31 -3.68 10.56
CA PHE A 200 -7.90 -3.99 9.27
C PHE A 200 -8.10 -2.69 8.49
N THR A 201 -7.41 -2.56 7.38
CA THR A 201 -7.42 -1.38 6.52
C THR A 201 -8.68 -1.40 5.67
N GLY A 202 -9.58 -0.42 5.88
CA GLY A 202 -10.75 -0.26 5.04
C GLY A 202 -10.38 0.10 3.59
N LEU A 203 -11.30 -0.13 2.66
CA LEU A 203 -11.16 0.27 1.27
C LEU A 203 -11.09 1.79 1.14
N ALA A 204 -10.17 2.25 0.30
CA ALA A 204 -10.11 3.61 -0.21
C ALA A 204 -11.32 3.91 -1.14
N PRO A 205 -11.56 5.18 -1.57
CA PRO A 205 -12.60 5.50 -2.54
C PRO A 205 -12.26 4.92 -3.92
N LEU A 206 -12.64 3.66 -4.12
CA LEU A 206 -12.32 2.88 -5.33
C LEU A 206 -12.84 3.57 -6.60
N GLY A 207 -14.02 4.20 -6.55
CA GLY A 207 -14.59 4.91 -7.70
C GLY A 207 -13.77 6.12 -8.14
N CYS A 208 -12.83 6.59 -7.31
CA CYS A 208 -11.95 7.72 -7.60
C CYS A 208 -10.53 7.34 -8.04
N ILE A 209 -10.17 6.05 -8.09
CA ILE A 209 -8.84 5.69 -8.63
C ILE A 209 -8.84 5.91 -10.16
N PRO A 210 -7.69 6.21 -10.78
CA PRO A 210 -7.68 6.56 -12.21
C PRO A 210 -8.28 5.47 -13.12
N SER A 211 -8.06 4.18 -12.81
CA SER A 211 -8.65 3.05 -13.57
C SER A 211 -10.17 2.94 -13.51
N GLN A 212 -10.82 3.58 -12.52
CA GLN A 212 -12.28 3.66 -12.45
C GLN A 212 -12.79 4.97 -13.07
N ARG A 213 -12.09 6.09 -12.88
CA ARG A 213 -12.46 7.39 -13.48
C ARG A 213 -12.51 7.35 -15.00
N VAL A 214 -11.64 6.56 -15.66
CA VAL A 214 -11.68 6.38 -17.12
C VAL A 214 -12.96 5.74 -17.65
N LEU A 215 -13.76 5.10 -16.80
CA LEU A 215 -15.05 4.53 -17.17
C LEU A 215 -16.21 5.54 -17.05
N SER A 216 -15.94 6.73 -16.49
CA SER A 216 -16.90 7.84 -16.40
C SER A 216 -16.84 8.73 -17.64
N ASP A 217 -17.99 9.21 -18.11
CA ASP A 217 -18.10 10.06 -19.30
C ASP A 217 -17.33 11.39 -19.19
N ASN A 218 -17.17 11.90 -17.97
CA ASN A 218 -16.52 13.18 -17.69
C ASN A 218 -15.25 13.02 -16.84
N GLY A 219 -14.83 11.77 -16.61
CA GLY A 219 -13.71 11.44 -15.74
C GLY A 219 -14.01 11.60 -14.25
N GLU A 220 -15.23 11.88 -13.80
CA GLU A 220 -15.52 11.99 -12.37
C GLU A 220 -15.44 10.65 -11.63
N CYS A 221 -15.42 10.70 -10.30
CA CYS A 221 -15.51 9.48 -9.49
C CYS A 221 -16.83 8.73 -9.76
N LEU A 222 -16.75 7.41 -9.80
CA LEU A 222 -17.95 6.56 -9.88
C LEU A 222 -18.62 6.46 -8.50
N GLU A 223 -19.75 7.14 -8.33
CA GLU A 223 -20.48 7.20 -7.05
C GLU A 223 -20.92 5.82 -6.55
N ASP A 224 -21.44 4.97 -7.43
CA ASP A 224 -21.87 3.61 -7.08
C ASP A 224 -20.72 2.73 -6.57
N VAL A 225 -19.53 2.86 -7.19
CA VAL A 225 -18.34 2.11 -6.77
C VAL A 225 -17.83 2.63 -5.42
N ASN A 226 -17.90 3.93 -5.18
CA ASN A 226 -17.60 4.51 -3.88
C ASN A 226 -18.60 4.10 -2.80
N LEU A 227 -19.88 3.97 -3.14
CA LEU A 227 -20.90 3.44 -2.24
C LEU A 227 -20.60 1.99 -1.85
N TYR A 228 -20.16 1.15 -2.79
CA TYR A 228 -19.75 -0.23 -2.50
C TYR A 228 -18.56 -0.30 -1.55
N ALA A 229 -17.56 0.58 -1.72
CA ALA A 229 -16.42 0.67 -0.81
C ALA A 229 -16.87 1.07 0.62
N LEU A 230 -17.78 2.04 0.74
CA LEU A 230 -18.34 2.46 2.03
C LEU A 230 -19.16 1.35 2.70
N GLN A 231 -19.98 0.62 1.94
CA GLN A 231 -20.76 -0.51 2.45
C GLN A 231 -19.88 -1.67 2.91
N PHE A 232 -18.82 -1.98 2.16
CA PHE A 232 -17.81 -2.95 2.60
C PHE A 232 -17.15 -2.51 3.92
N ASN A 233 -16.74 -1.24 4.03
CA ASN A 233 -16.10 -0.72 5.23
C ASN A 233 -17.00 -0.78 6.46
N ALA A 234 -18.28 -0.43 6.30
CA ALA A 234 -19.27 -0.55 7.36
C ALA A 234 -19.47 -2.02 7.79
N ALA A 235 -19.64 -2.93 6.83
CA ALA A 235 -19.81 -4.36 7.10
C ALA A 235 -18.57 -4.98 7.77
N ALA A 236 -17.37 -4.59 7.32
CA ALA A 236 -16.10 -5.00 7.91
C ALA A 236 -15.99 -4.50 9.35
N LYS A 237 -16.30 -3.23 9.61
CA LYS A 237 -16.33 -2.69 10.98
C LYS A 237 -17.25 -3.52 11.88
N ASP A 238 -18.48 -3.78 11.45
CA ASP A 238 -19.44 -4.55 12.23
C ASP A 238 -18.95 -5.99 12.49
N LEU A 239 -18.26 -6.60 11.51
CA LEU A 239 -17.62 -7.90 11.67
C LEU A 239 -16.53 -7.86 12.75
N LEU A 240 -15.63 -6.89 12.71
CA LEU A 240 -14.56 -6.74 13.70
C LEU A 240 -15.14 -6.54 15.11
N ASP A 241 -16.18 -5.73 15.25
CA ASP A 241 -16.88 -5.51 16.53
C ASP A 241 -17.49 -6.83 17.06
N ARG A 242 -18.13 -7.63 16.19
CA ARG A 242 -18.66 -8.96 16.56
C ARG A 242 -17.55 -9.94 16.97
N LEU A 243 -16.43 -9.95 16.25
CA LEU A 243 -15.29 -10.80 16.58
C LEU A 243 -14.66 -10.40 17.92
N ASN A 244 -14.49 -9.11 18.19
CA ASN A 244 -14.02 -8.60 19.49
C ASN A 244 -14.94 -9.03 20.64
N ALA A 245 -16.25 -9.00 20.43
CA ALA A 245 -17.22 -9.45 21.44
C ALA A 245 -17.15 -10.97 21.70
N LYS A 246 -16.78 -11.76 20.69
CA LYS A 246 -16.77 -13.23 20.74
C LYS A 246 -15.43 -13.83 21.16
N LEU A 247 -14.31 -13.16 20.83
CA LEU A 247 -12.95 -13.71 20.95
C LEU A 247 -12.19 -13.03 22.10
N PRO A 248 -11.97 -13.73 23.23
CA PRO A 248 -11.32 -13.12 24.39
C PRO A 248 -9.94 -12.54 24.10
N GLY A 249 -9.75 -11.27 24.44
CA GLY A 249 -8.49 -10.57 24.25
C GLY A 249 -8.18 -10.17 22.81
N ALA A 250 -9.09 -10.41 21.85
CA ALA A 250 -9.01 -9.79 20.54
C ALA A 250 -9.21 -8.28 20.64
N ARG A 251 -8.43 -7.54 19.85
CA ARG A 251 -8.45 -6.09 19.68
C ARG A 251 -8.33 -5.83 18.19
N MET A 252 -9.45 -5.86 17.51
CA MET A 252 -9.54 -5.64 16.07
C MET A 252 -10.16 -4.27 15.81
N SER A 253 -9.51 -3.43 15.00
CA SER A 253 -10.02 -2.11 14.64
C SER A 253 -9.97 -1.90 13.12
N LEU A 254 -10.90 -1.09 12.60
CA LEU A 254 -10.90 -0.64 11.21
C LEU A 254 -10.05 0.63 11.08
N ALA A 255 -9.08 0.63 10.18
CA ALA A 255 -8.38 1.82 9.73
C ALA A 255 -9.20 2.53 8.64
N ASP A 256 -9.63 3.77 8.87
CA ASP A 256 -10.39 4.53 7.89
C ASP A 256 -9.49 5.13 6.81
N CYS A 257 -9.13 4.31 5.82
CA CYS A 257 -8.43 4.79 4.63
C CYS A 257 -9.34 5.57 3.68
N TYR A 258 -10.64 5.33 3.70
CA TYR A 258 -11.58 5.98 2.78
C TYR A 258 -11.53 7.49 2.96
N SER A 259 -11.77 7.95 4.19
CA SER A 259 -11.86 9.39 4.50
C SER A 259 -10.53 10.09 4.23
N VAL A 260 -9.42 9.46 4.58
CA VAL A 260 -8.08 10.04 4.38
C VAL A 260 -7.78 10.20 2.89
N VAL A 261 -7.97 9.15 2.09
CA VAL A 261 -7.69 9.21 0.65
C VAL A 261 -8.68 10.14 -0.07
N MET A 262 -9.95 10.17 0.34
CA MET A 262 -10.93 11.09 -0.23
C MET A 262 -10.55 12.55 0.05
N GLU A 263 -10.04 12.87 1.24
CA GLU A 263 -9.57 14.22 1.55
C GLU A 263 -8.34 14.62 0.69
N LEU A 264 -7.44 13.68 0.40
CA LEU A 264 -6.34 13.90 -0.55
C LEU A 264 -6.86 14.20 -1.96
N ILE A 265 -7.99 13.61 -2.35
CA ILE A 265 -8.60 13.80 -3.66
C ILE A 265 -9.34 15.13 -3.77
N GLU A 266 -10.16 15.47 -2.78
CA GLU A 266 -10.99 16.67 -2.75
C GLU A 266 -10.20 17.94 -2.38
N HIS A 267 -9.16 17.79 -1.55
CA HIS A 267 -8.35 18.89 -1.04
C HIS A 267 -6.84 18.70 -1.27
N PRO A 268 -6.39 18.38 -2.49
CA PRO A 268 -5.00 18.00 -2.78
C PRO A 268 -3.99 19.08 -2.38
N LYS A 269 -4.35 20.36 -2.60
CA LYS A 269 -3.49 21.51 -2.28
C LYS A 269 -3.18 21.66 -0.79
N LYS A 270 -4.06 21.17 0.09
CA LYS A 270 -3.83 21.16 1.54
C LYS A 270 -2.57 20.34 1.89
N TYR A 271 -2.27 19.35 1.07
CA TYR A 271 -1.19 18.38 1.28
C TYR A 271 -0.02 18.56 0.31
N GLY A 272 -0.02 19.61 -0.50
CA GLY A 272 1.04 19.89 -1.48
C GLY A 272 0.83 19.21 -2.84
N PHE A 273 -0.25 18.46 -3.04
CA PHE A 273 -0.59 17.87 -4.34
C PHE A 273 -1.23 18.91 -5.26
N THR A 274 -0.88 18.87 -6.53
CA THR A 274 -1.56 19.62 -7.60
C THR A 274 -2.52 18.75 -8.39
N THR A 275 -2.29 17.43 -8.39
CA THR A 275 -3.02 16.47 -9.22
C THR A 275 -3.51 15.29 -8.39
N SER A 276 -4.82 15.09 -8.33
CA SER A 276 -5.46 13.96 -7.63
C SER A 276 -6.37 13.11 -8.50
N HIS A 277 -6.54 13.49 -9.77
CA HIS A 277 -7.56 12.94 -10.64
C HIS A 277 -6.98 11.98 -11.71
N THR A 278 -5.65 11.99 -11.86
CA THR A 278 -4.89 11.09 -12.73
C THR A 278 -3.59 10.69 -12.03
N SER A 279 -2.84 9.78 -12.65
CA SER A 279 -1.56 9.27 -12.17
C SER A 279 -0.36 10.07 -12.67
N CYS A 280 0.75 10.00 -11.92
CA CYS A 280 2.01 10.58 -12.36
C CYS A 280 2.67 9.76 -13.47
N CYS A 281 2.62 8.44 -13.39
CA CYS A 281 3.00 7.59 -14.51
C CYS A 281 1.85 7.57 -15.51
N ASP A 282 2.14 7.88 -16.76
CA ASP A 282 1.16 7.85 -17.83
C ASP A 282 0.89 6.39 -18.23
N VAL A 283 -0.35 5.94 -18.00
CA VAL A 283 -0.74 4.53 -18.09
C VAL A 283 -1.90 4.36 -19.05
N ASP A 284 -1.82 3.32 -19.89
CA ASP A 284 -2.90 2.94 -20.78
C ASP A 284 -3.80 1.90 -20.12
N THR A 285 -4.90 2.35 -19.53
CA THR A 285 -5.87 1.49 -18.84
C THR A 285 -6.55 0.45 -19.76
N SER A 286 -6.39 0.55 -21.09
CA SER A 286 -6.90 -0.47 -22.03
C SER A 286 -5.96 -1.68 -22.17
N VAL A 287 -4.65 -1.48 -21.97
CA VAL A 287 -3.63 -2.54 -22.01
C VAL A 287 -3.35 -3.09 -20.61
N GLY A 288 -3.38 -2.20 -19.60
CA GLY A 288 -3.18 -2.52 -18.20
C GLY A 288 -2.94 -1.25 -17.39
N GLY A 289 -3.37 -1.19 -16.14
CA GLY A 289 -3.24 0.04 -15.34
C GLY A 289 -1.92 0.21 -14.59
N LEU A 290 -0.92 -0.63 -14.85
CA LEU A 290 0.41 -0.56 -14.23
C LEU A 290 1.36 0.33 -15.03
N CYS A 291 2.31 0.95 -14.33
CA CYS A 291 3.34 1.81 -14.89
C CYS A 291 4.39 0.98 -15.65
N LEU A 292 4.25 0.89 -16.96
CA LEU A 292 5.16 0.11 -17.81
C LEU A 292 6.54 0.80 -17.96
N PRO A 293 7.62 0.06 -18.25
CA PRO A 293 8.96 0.64 -18.46
C PRO A 293 9.05 1.68 -19.58
N THR A 294 8.10 1.65 -20.52
CA THR A 294 8.01 2.58 -21.65
C THR A 294 7.13 3.79 -21.37
N ALA A 295 6.50 3.86 -20.20
CA ALA A 295 5.63 4.98 -19.82
C ALA A 295 6.44 6.24 -19.54
N ASP A 296 5.85 7.39 -19.90
CA ASP A 296 6.32 8.69 -19.47
C ASP A 296 5.94 8.92 -18.00
N VAL A 297 6.87 9.49 -17.24
CA VAL A 297 6.68 9.79 -15.81
C VAL A 297 6.72 11.28 -15.61
N CYS A 298 5.79 11.81 -14.81
CA CYS A 298 5.74 13.23 -14.49
C CYS A 298 7.05 13.77 -13.86
N ASP A 299 7.35 15.05 -14.09
CA ASP A 299 8.59 15.68 -13.62
C ASP A 299 8.71 15.72 -12.08
N ASP A 300 7.60 16.02 -11.38
CA ASP A 300 7.53 16.10 -9.92
C ASP A 300 6.47 15.14 -9.36
N ARG A 301 6.92 13.95 -9.00
CA ARG A 301 6.10 12.86 -8.44
C ARG A 301 5.42 13.24 -7.12
N SER A 302 5.98 14.20 -6.37
CA SER A 302 5.42 14.62 -5.08
C SER A 302 4.13 15.43 -5.23
N GLN A 303 3.81 15.90 -6.44
CA GLN A 303 2.62 16.69 -6.73
C GLN A 303 1.38 15.83 -7.07
N PHE A 304 1.53 14.50 -7.16
CA PHE A 304 0.47 13.57 -7.55
C PHE A 304 0.02 12.68 -6.39
N VAL A 305 -1.29 12.51 -6.24
CA VAL A 305 -1.86 11.54 -5.29
C VAL A 305 -1.64 10.10 -5.76
N PHE A 306 -1.80 9.86 -7.06
CA PHE A 306 -1.70 8.53 -7.67
C PHE A 306 -0.39 8.33 -8.42
N TRP A 307 0.19 7.14 -8.27
CA TRP A 307 1.38 6.73 -9.00
C TRP A 307 1.04 6.15 -10.37
N ASP A 308 0.14 5.17 -10.40
CA ASP A 308 -0.38 4.50 -11.60
C ASP A 308 -1.92 4.47 -11.54
N ALA A 309 -2.59 3.62 -12.34
CA ALA A 309 -4.05 3.62 -12.42
C ALA A 309 -4.76 3.08 -11.17
N TYR A 310 -4.02 2.53 -10.20
CA TYR A 310 -4.58 1.89 -9.01
C TYR A 310 -3.97 2.44 -7.72
N HIS A 311 -2.65 2.66 -7.71
CA HIS A 311 -1.88 2.82 -6.48
C HIS A 311 -1.53 4.28 -6.19
N THR A 312 -1.45 4.61 -4.91
CA THR A 312 -1.03 5.93 -4.41
C THR A 312 0.48 6.13 -4.53
N SER A 313 0.90 7.39 -4.67
CA SER A 313 2.31 7.76 -4.69
C SER A 313 2.98 7.63 -3.31
N ASP A 314 4.32 7.58 -3.25
CA ASP A 314 5.07 7.64 -1.98
C ASP A 314 4.66 8.86 -1.13
N ALA A 315 4.48 10.02 -1.77
CA ALA A 315 4.07 11.25 -1.11
C ALA A 315 2.66 11.15 -0.52
N ALA A 316 1.72 10.55 -1.25
CA ALA A 316 0.38 10.26 -0.71
C ALA A 316 0.44 9.24 0.43
N ASN A 317 1.22 8.16 0.27
CA ASN A 317 1.42 7.14 1.31
C ASN A 317 1.98 7.75 2.60
N GLN A 318 2.88 8.75 2.50
CA GLN A 318 3.44 9.47 3.64
C GLN A 318 2.37 10.22 4.44
N VAL A 319 1.40 10.84 3.78
CA VAL A 319 0.27 11.50 4.44
C VAL A 319 -0.68 10.47 5.02
N ILE A 320 -1.07 9.45 4.24
CA ILE A 320 -2.02 8.40 4.65
C ILE A 320 -1.50 7.69 5.90
N ALA A 321 -0.28 7.14 5.87
CA ALA A 321 0.33 6.50 7.03
C ALA A 321 0.47 7.45 8.23
N GLY A 322 0.69 8.74 7.98
CA GLY A 322 0.74 9.76 9.03
C GLY A 322 -0.60 9.97 9.75
N ARG A 323 -1.73 9.82 9.05
CA ARG A 323 -3.09 10.00 9.60
C ARG A 323 -3.52 8.74 10.31
N LEU A 324 -3.39 7.61 9.64
CA LEU A 324 -3.66 6.31 10.21
C LEU A 324 -2.85 6.03 11.50
N TYR A 325 -1.56 6.39 11.54
CA TYR A 325 -0.77 6.28 12.78
C TYR A 325 -1.29 7.18 13.92
N ALA A 326 -1.69 8.42 13.61
CA ALA A 326 -2.22 9.32 14.61
C ALA A 326 -3.54 8.81 15.19
N ASP A 327 -4.38 8.19 14.35
CA ASP A 327 -5.62 7.56 14.78
C ASP A 327 -5.36 6.36 15.70
N MET A 328 -4.39 5.50 15.36
CA MET A 328 -3.97 4.38 16.23
C MET A 328 -3.49 4.85 17.60
N VAL A 329 -2.67 5.91 17.62
CA VAL A 329 -2.18 6.49 18.88
C VAL A 329 -3.35 7.06 19.70
N SER A 330 -4.26 7.78 19.04
CA SER A 330 -5.43 8.39 19.69
C SER A 330 -6.42 7.35 20.24
N ALA A 331 -6.57 6.21 19.55
CA ALA A 331 -7.39 5.09 19.99
C ALA A 331 -6.77 4.31 21.17
N GLY A 332 -5.50 4.57 21.50
CA GLY A 332 -4.76 3.84 22.53
C GLY A 332 -4.28 2.45 22.06
N ASP A 333 -4.39 2.16 20.77
CA ASP A 333 -3.88 0.93 20.15
C ASP A 333 -2.34 0.90 20.17
N VAL A 334 -1.72 2.09 20.19
CA VAL A 334 -0.27 2.30 20.23
C VAL A 334 0.06 3.40 21.25
N GLN A 335 1.19 3.26 21.95
CA GLN A 335 1.69 4.28 22.86
C GLN A 335 2.58 5.28 22.12
N GLU A 336 2.30 6.58 22.25
CA GLU A 336 3.12 7.65 21.68
C GLU A 336 4.51 7.67 22.34
N GLY A 337 5.57 7.74 21.53
CA GLY A 337 6.93 7.98 22.01
C GLY A 337 7.91 6.82 21.85
N ASN A 338 8.45 6.66 20.64
CA ASN A 338 9.90 6.50 20.44
C ASN A 338 10.35 6.97 19.04
N THR A 339 9.81 8.09 18.57
CA THR A 339 10.26 8.72 17.32
C THR A 339 10.56 10.19 17.61
N THR A 340 11.80 10.46 17.96
CA THR A 340 12.39 11.71 17.45
C THR A 340 12.29 11.61 15.93
N VAL A 341 11.29 12.26 15.34
CA VAL A 341 11.38 12.71 13.96
C VAL A 341 12.48 13.78 13.98
N SER A 342 13.73 13.32 14.02
CA SER A 342 14.84 14.07 13.49
C SER A 342 14.50 14.25 12.02
N ASP A 343 14.58 15.51 11.59
CA ASP A 343 14.43 15.99 10.23
C ASP A 343 14.72 14.91 9.17
N ALA A 344 13.84 14.88 8.16
CA ALA A 344 14.08 14.22 6.88
C ALA A 344 15.59 14.18 6.54
N PRO A 345 16.13 13.06 6.03
CA PRO A 345 17.54 13.01 5.67
C PRO A 345 17.86 14.24 4.82
N ARG A 346 18.72 15.13 5.35
CA ARG A 346 19.27 16.22 4.53
C ARG A 346 19.80 15.55 3.30
N VAL A 347 19.24 15.91 2.15
CA VAL A 347 19.79 15.59 0.83
C VAL A 347 21.23 16.08 0.86
N VAL A 348 22.17 15.17 1.12
CA VAL A 348 23.59 15.41 0.86
C VAL A 348 23.67 15.43 -0.66
N ARG A 349 23.60 16.65 -1.21
CA ARG A 349 23.87 16.86 -2.62
C ARG A 349 25.31 16.40 -2.87
N SER A 350 25.47 15.29 -3.56
CA SER A 350 26.75 14.93 -4.18
C SER A 350 27.19 16.08 -5.10
N PRO A 351 28.50 16.42 -5.15
CA PRO A 351 28.98 17.47 -6.04
C PRO A 351 28.61 17.13 -7.49
N ARG A 352 28.15 18.13 -8.26
CA ARG A 352 27.91 18.00 -9.70
C ARG A 352 29.15 17.38 -10.39
N PRO A 353 28.98 16.50 -11.39
CA PRO A 353 30.07 16.12 -12.26
C PRO A 353 30.62 17.37 -12.95
N VAL A 354 31.92 17.60 -12.81
CA VAL A 354 32.66 18.59 -13.60
C VAL A 354 32.70 18.06 -15.04
N PRO A 355 32.28 18.85 -16.05
CA PRO A 355 32.37 18.40 -17.44
C PRO A 355 33.86 18.24 -17.84
N PRO A 356 34.19 17.29 -18.72
CA PRO A 356 35.58 17.04 -19.09
C PRO A 356 36.19 18.27 -19.74
N SER A 357 37.34 18.69 -19.22
CA SER A 357 38.21 19.69 -19.81
C SER A 357 38.67 19.23 -21.19
N ARG A 358 38.32 19.99 -22.22
CA ARG A 358 38.88 19.81 -23.58
C ARG A 358 40.40 20.02 -23.54
N PRO A 359 41.20 19.19 -24.21
CA PRO A 359 42.63 19.43 -24.31
C PRO A 359 42.91 20.62 -25.24
N ALA A 360 43.89 21.42 -24.83
CA ALA A 360 44.42 22.54 -25.60
C ALA A 360 45.04 22.04 -26.91
N VAL A 361 44.50 22.49 -28.05
CA VAL A 361 45.17 22.41 -29.35
C VAL A 361 45.77 23.78 -29.65
N ARG A 362 47.11 23.85 -29.63
CA ARG A 362 47.88 24.98 -30.17
C ARG A 362 48.04 24.80 -31.67
N GLY A 363 47.75 25.88 -32.40
CA GLY A 363 48.57 26.34 -33.53
C GLY A 363 48.15 25.87 -34.93
N GLY A 364 47.77 26.83 -35.77
CA GLY A 364 47.66 26.66 -37.21
C GLY A 364 46.78 27.73 -37.84
N GLY A 365 47.34 28.92 -38.08
CA GLY A 365 46.64 30.00 -38.77
C GLY A 365 46.48 29.73 -40.26
N ASN A 366 45.40 30.21 -40.85
CA ASN A 366 45.50 31.10 -42.00
C ASN A 366 44.19 31.84 -42.28
N THR A 367 44.37 33.05 -42.75
CA THR A 367 43.42 34.09 -43.18
C THR A 367 42.48 33.65 -44.30
N THR A 368 41.24 34.15 -44.32
CA THR A 368 40.70 35.09 -45.35
C THR A 368 39.18 35.34 -45.21
N SER A 369 38.83 36.64 -45.14
CA SER A 369 37.66 37.36 -45.70
C SER A 369 36.19 36.94 -45.47
N ALA A 370 35.41 37.95 -45.02
CA ALA A 370 33.96 38.14 -44.91
C ALA A 370 33.19 38.09 -46.28
N PRO A 371 31.85 38.31 -46.41
CA PRO A 371 30.90 38.85 -45.42
C PRO A 371 29.45 38.27 -45.36
N ARG A 372 28.81 38.56 -44.22
CA ARG A 372 27.42 39.06 -43.98
C ARG A 372 26.32 38.84 -45.04
N ALA A 373 25.19 38.26 -44.62
CA ALA A 373 23.84 38.75 -44.94
C ALA A 373 22.82 38.30 -43.87
N ALA A 374 21.96 39.22 -43.45
CA ALA A 374 20.80 39.03 -42.59
C ALA A 374 19.53 39.49 -43.36
N PRO A 375 18.32 39.60 -42.77
CA PRO A 375 17.14 38.78 -43.08
C PRO A 375 15.96 39.56 -43.72
N ALA A 376 14.92 38.86 -44.19
CA ALA A 376 13.56 39.40 -44.43
C ALA A 376 12.60 38.22 -44.73
N ALA A 377 11.54 37.96 -43.97
CA ALA A 377 10.25 38.65 -43.86
C ALA A 377 9.15 38.10 -44.80
N ARG A 378 8.03 37.72 -44.17
CA ARG A 378 6.65 37.38 -44.63
C ARG A 378 6.03 38.41 -45.61
N PRO A 379 4.96 38.11 -46.40
CA PRO A 379 3.53 38.02 -45.93
C PRO A 379 2.62 37.01 -46.67
N VAL A 380 1.64 36.36 -46.02
CA VAL A 380 0.17 36.65 -45.84
C VAL A 380 -0.70 36.68 -47.11
N HIS A 381 -1.69 35.76 -47.18
CA HIS A 381 -3.12 35.86 -47.61
C HIS A 381 -3.68 34.42 -47.75
N GLY A 382 -4.94 34.05 -47.50
CA GLY A 382 -6.18 34.71 -47.09
C GLY A 382 -7.35 33.68 -47.12
N ASN A 383 -8.37 33.96 -46.29
CA ASN A 383 -9.69 33.34 -46.06
C ASN A 383 -10.41 32.48 -47.13
N GLY A 384 -11.30 31.60 -46.65
CA GLY A 384 -12.48 31.13 -47.40
C GLY A 384 -13.36 30.08 -46.68
N THR A 385 -14.50 30.51 -46.13
CA THR A 385 -15.61 29.76 -45.53
C THR A 385 -16.54 29.12 -46.58
N THR A 386 -17.24 28.00 -46.27
CA THR A 386 -18.73 27.84 -46.31
C THR A 386 -19.23 26.40 -46.01
N SER A 387 -20.45 26.37 -45.46
CA SER A 387 -21.38 25.35 -44.91
C SER A 387 -21.98 24.25 -45.82
N ALA A 388 -22.10 23.01 -45.29
CA ALA A 388 -23.25 22.05 -45.11
C ALA A 388 -24.32 21.81 -46.23
N PRO A 389 -25.27 20.80 -46.15
CA PRO A 389 -25.40 19.53 -45.38
C PRO A 389 -25.95 18.28 -46.16
N ARG A 390 -26.10 17.14 -45.43
CA ARG A 390 -27.15 16.07 -45.47
C ARG A 390 -27.17 14.99 -46.57
N ALA A 391 -27.13 13.70 -46.17
CA ALA A 391 -28.25 12.73 -46.26
C ALA A 391 -27.82 11.27 -45.93
N SER A 392 -28.56 10.62 -45.04
CA SER A 392 -28.82 9.16 -44.96
C SER A 392 -30.24 8.92 -45.56
N PRO A 393 -30.77 7.70 -45.87
CA PRO A 393 -30.67 6.46 -45.06
C PRO A 393 -30.80 5.08 -45.75
N ALA A 394 -30.74 4.04 -44.89
CA ALA A 394 -31.49 2.76 -44.90
C ALA A 394 -30.96 1.50 -45.64
N ALA A 395 -30.84 0.41 -44.85
CA ALA A 395 -31.52 -0.90 -44.98
C ALA A 395 -30.61 -2.16 -44.81
N ARG A 396 -31.06 -3.03 -43.88
CA ARG A 396 -30.66 -4.43 -43.53
C ARG A 396 -31.07 -5.46 -44.63
N PRO A 397 -30.98 -6.81 -44.43
CA PRO A 397 -29.91 -7.71 -43.95
C PRO A 397 -29.76 -8.99 -44.84
N VAL A 398 -28.69 -9.79 -44.72
CA VAL A 398 -28.71 -11.24 -45.12
C VAL A 398 -27.77 -12.09 -44.24
N ASN A 399 -28.29 -13.25 -43.81
CA ASN A 399 -27.63 -14.34 -43.07
C ASN A 399 -26.49 -15.03 -43.83
N GLY A 400 -25.54 -15.61 -43.08
CA GLY A 400 -24.61 -16.61 -43.58
C GLY A 400 -23.94 -17.40 -42.46
N ASN A 401 -24.38 -18.65 -42.26
CA ASN A 401 -23.77 -19.64 -41.39
C ASN A 401 -22.29 -19.89 -41.76
N GLY A 402 -21.43 -19.98 -40.74
CA GLY A 402 -20.05 -20.45 -40.87
C GLY A 402 -19.58 -21.07 -39.56
N THR A 403 -19.58 -22.40 -39.52
CA THR A 403 -19.07 -23.25 -38.45
C THR A 403 -17.56 -23.17 -38.34
N THR A 404 -17.00 -22.90 -37.15
CA THR A 404 -15.66 -23.37 -36.78
C THR A 404 -15.55 -23.67 -35.28
N SER A 405 -15.11 -24.90 -35.04
CA SER A 405 -14.71 -25.61 -33.83
C SER A 405 -13.88 -24.81 -32.82
N ALA A 406 -14.25 -24.93 -31.54
CA ALA A 406 -13.45 -24.51 -30.38
C ALA A 406 -12.55 -25.67 -29.87
N PRO A 407 -11.33 -25.40 -29.35
CA PRO A 407 -10.52 -26.39 -28.65
C PRO A 407 -10.89 -26.49 -27.14
N PRO A 408 -10.51 -27.57 -26.44
CA PRO A 408 -11.12 -27.98 -25.18
C PRO A 408 -10.55 -27.25 -23.96
N VAL A 409 -11.45 -26.98 -23.01
CA VAL A 409 -11.18 -26.52 -21.65
C VAL A 409 -10.62 -27.69 -20.82
N VAL A 410 -9.43 -27.50 -20.25
CA VAL A 410 -8.87 -28.40 -19.24
C VAL A 410 -9.44 -27.99 -17.89
N GLY A 411 -10.20 -28.89 -17.27
CA GLY A 411 -10.84 -28.65 -15.98
C GLY A 411 -9.85 -28.75 -14.82
N SER A 412 -9.87 -27.76 -13.94
CA SER A 412 -9.31 -27.84 -12.59
C SER A 412 -10.41 -28.27 -11.62
N SER A 413 -10.18 -29.39 -10.95
CA SER A 413 -11.04 -30.00 -9.94
C SER A 413 -11.11 -29.14 -8.67
N SER A 414 -12.26 -28.51 -8.41
CA SER A 414 -12.59 -27.98 -7.09
C SER A 414 -13.21 -29.08 -6.23
N HIS A 415 -12.54 -29.47 -5.14
CA HIS A 415 -13.18 -30.23 -4.07
C HIS A 415 -14.15 -29.33 -3.31
N ALA A 416 -15.44 -29.44 -3.64
CA ALA A 416 -16.52 -28.87 -2.87
C ALA A 416 -16.76 -29.69 -1.59
N ALA A 417 -16.82 -29.02 -0.45
CA ALA A 417 -17.28 -29.60 0.80
C ALA A 417 -18.79 -29.92 0.73
N PRO A 418 -19.27 -31.05 1.31
CA PRO A 418 -20.68 -31.40 1.28
C PRO A 418 -21.51 -30.54 2.26
N PRO A 419 -22.79 -30.27 1.95
CA PRO A 419 -23.66 -29.47 2.81
C PRO A 419 -24.08 -30.24 4.07
N PRO A 420 -24.46 -29.54 5.16
CA PRO A 420 -24.94 -30.20 6.36
C PRO A 420 -26.37 -30.73 6.13
N GLN A 421 -26.58 -31.98 6.50
CA GLN A 421 -27.90 -32.60 6.64
C GLN A 421 -28.39 -32.40 8.10
N PRO A 422 -29.71 -32.37 8.33
CA PRO A 422 -30.37 -31.76 9.50
C PRO A 422 -30.07 -32.39 10.86
#